data_AF-A0A1G2Z8K9-F1
#
_entry.id   AF-A0A1G2Z8K9-F1
#
_cell.length_a   1.000
_cell.length_b   1.000
_cell.length_c   1.000
_cell.angle_alpha   90.00
_cell.angle_beta   90.00
_cell.angle_gamma   90.00
#
_symmetry.space_group_name_H-M   'P 1'
#
loop_
_entity.id
_entity.type
_entity.pdbx_description
1 polymer ?
#
loop_
_entity_poly.entity_id
_entity_poly.type
_entity_poly.pdbx_seq_one_letter_code
_entity_poly.pdbx_strand_id
1 'polypeptide(L)'
;MPFEQFDRKRLRLRPLAERVHDMDRSRLVFPDDPREPFEHEALPKLADAIVRATADGRTVMFCCGAHVLKQGLGPLLVDLMQRGWLGHLALNGAGAIHDFEMALIGQTTESVARYVRSGEFGLWNETGRINQAAIDAHRAGIGLGEAIGRMIEEESFPYRETSVLAAGVRLGIPVTIHVAIGQDILHEHPNFDPAATGATSYTDFLIFAQSLTRLAGGVFLNIGTAVMGPEVYLKALTMARNVARQDGQVIEQFTTAVFDLIELGEQHHAEAAKTDPRYYFRPYKTVLVRTVADAGTSYFVQGDHRLTMPALYDAILARANP
;
A
#
# COMPACT_ATOMS: atom_id res chain seq x y z
N MET A 1 4.16 21.80 33.29
CA MET A 1 5.38 20.98 33.12
C MET A 1 5.09 19.97 32.03
N PRO A 2 5.87 19.92 30.94
CA PRO A 2 5.71 18.84 29.96
C PRO A 2 6.03 17.48 30.60
N PHE A 3 5.45 16.40 30.07
CA PHE A 3 5.80 15.03 30.47
C PHE A 3 7.21 14.66 29.99
N GLU A 4 7.87 13.76 30.72
CA GLU A 4 9.18 13.22 30.33
C GLU A 4 9.09 12.47 29.00
N GLN A 5 10.10 12.63 28.14
CA GLN A 5 10.18 11.98 26.84
C GLN A 5 11.43 11.09 26.74
N PHE A 6 11.33 9.99 26.01
CA PHE A 6 12.45 9.09 25.77
C PHE A 6 13.54 9.75 24.91
N ASP A 7 14.79 9.75 25.38
CA ASP A 7 15.93 10.25 24.61
C ASP A 7 16.46 9.17 23.64
N ARG A 8 15.97 9.26 22.40
CA ARG A 8 16.36 8.40 21.28
C ARG A 8 17.83 8.50 20.88
N LYS A 9 18.58 9.54 21.28
CA LYS A 9 20.04 9.61 21.03
C LYS A 9 20.81 8.52 21.79
N ARG A 10 20.17 7.89 22.77
CA ARG A 10 20.73 6.76 23.54
C ARG A 10 20.64 5.42 22.81
N LEU A 11 19.86 5.33 21.74
CA LEU A 11 19.69 4.12 20.95
C LEU A 11 20.97 3.82 20.16
N ARG A 12 21.28 2.53 19.99
CA ARG A 12 22.41 2.06 19.20
C ARG A 12 21.87 1.34 17.98
N LEU A 13 22.12 1.90 16.81
CA LEU A 13 21.76 1.28 15.55
C LEU A 13 22.92 0.40 15.08
N ARG A 14 22.60 -0.72 14.44
CA ARG A 14 23.56 -1.67 13.88
C ARG A 14 23.54 -1.66 12.35
N PRO A 15 24.63 -2.05 11.68
CA PRO A 15 24.60 -2.25 10.23
C PRO A 15 23.52 -3.27 9.84
N LEU A 16 22.72 -2.95 8.83
CA LEU A 16 21.66 -3.80 8.30
C LEU A 16 22.20 -5.14 7.79
N ALA A 17 23.45 -5.17 7.36
CA ALA A 17 24.15 -6.39 6.97
C ALA A 17 24.35 -7.40 8.12
N GLU A 18 24.26 -6.95 9.38
CA GLU A 18 24.32 -7.84 10.57
C GLU A 18 22.95 -8.42 10.94
N ARG A 19 21.87 -7.95 10.31
CA ARG A 19 20.52 -8.45 10.53
C ARG A 19 20.32 -9.79 9.84
N VAL A 20 19.62 -10.70 10.50
CA VAL A 20 19.11 -11.92 9.87
C VAL A 20 17.78 -11.59 9.20
N HIS A 21 17.73 -11.80 7.89
CA HIS A 21 16.58 -11.50 7.05
C HIS A 21 15.75 -12.75 6.79
N ASP A 22 14.43 -12.65 6.95
CA ASP A 22 13.51 -13.79 6.75
C ASP A 22 12.92 -13.83 5.33
N MET A 23 13.19 -12.82 4.49
CA MET A 23 12.72 -12.70 3.11
C MET A 23 13.85 -12.20 2.19
N ASP A 24 14.01 -12.84 1.03
CA ASP A 24 14.99 -12.47 0.01
C ASP A 24 14.40 -12.58 -1.41
N ARG A 25 15.21 -12.19 -2.41
CA ARG A 25 14.82 -12.19 -3.83
C ARG A 25 14.32 -13.53 -4.36
N SER A 26 14.75 -14.67 -3.82
CA SER A 26 14.33 -16.00 -4.30
C SER A 26 12.84 -16.29 -4.06
N ARG A 27 12.18 -15.51 -3.22
CA ARG A 27 10.75 -15.64 -2.90
C ARG A 27 9.86 -14.64 -3.64
N LEU A 28 10.46 -13.77 -4.45
CA LEU A 28 9.72 -12.88 -5.35
C LEU A 28 8.95 -13.71 -6.38
N VAL A 29 7.79 -13.21 -6.78
CA VAL A 29 6.95 -13.82 -7.80
C VAL A 29 6.95 -12.91 -9.02
N PHE A 30 7.48 -13.41 -10.13
CA PHE A 30 7.58 -12.70 -11.41
C PHE A 30 6.42 -13.06 -12.35
N PRO A 31 6.16 -12.23 -13.39
CA PRO A 31 5.13 -12.47 -14.40
C PRO A 31 5.12 -13.87 -15.03
N ASP A 32 6.29 -14.48 -15.24
CA ASP A 32 6.44 -15.76 -15.93
C ASP A 32 6.61 -16.96 -14.98
N ASP A 33 6.61 -16.73 -13.67
CA ASP A 33 6.79 -17.80 -12.69
C ASP A 33 5.55 -18.72 -12.64
N PRO A 34 5.74 -20.03 -12.37
CA PRO A 34 4.62 -20.92 -12.10
C PRO A 34 3.90 -20.50 -10.82
N ARG A 35 2.57 -20.54 -10.85
CA ARG A 35 1.70 -20.13 -9.75
C ARG A 35 0.86 -21.28 -9.25
N GLU A 36 0.59 -21.29 -7.95
CA GLU A 36 -0.42 -22.17 -7.37
C GLU A 36 -1.81 -21.71 -7.86
N PRO A 37 -2.66 -22.62 -8.37
CA PRO A 37 -4.00 -22.25 -8.80
C PRO A 37 -4.84 -21.71 -7.64
N PHE A 38 -5.52 -20.61 -7.88
CA PHE A 38 -6.50 -20.04 -6.95
C PHE A 38 -7.67 -19.48 -7.75
N GLU A 39 -8.88 -19.94 -7.42
CA GLU A 39 -10.10 -19.52 -8.08
C GLU A 39 -11.02 -18.82 -7.09
N HIS A 40 -11.63 -17.73 -7.52
CA HIS A 40 -12.66 -17.04 -6.77
C HIS A 40 -13.59 -16.32 -7.76
N GLU A 41 -14.89 -16.40 -7.54
CA GLU A 41 -15.91 -15.86 -8.46
C GLU A 41 -15.84 -14.33 -8.68
N ALA A 42 -15.08 -13.64 -7.84
CA ALA A 42 -14.91 -12.19 -7.88
C ALA A 42 -13.74 -11.79 -8.79
N LEU A 43 -12.74 -12.66 -9.00
CA LEU A 43 -11.54 -12.31 -9.77
C LEU A 43 -11.85 -11.96 -11.23
N PRO A 44 -12.67 -12.72 -11.98
CA PRO A 44 -13.09 -12.31 -13.32
C PRO A 44 -13.79 -10.94 -13.33
N LYS A 45 -14.71 -10.72 -12.39
CA LYS A 45 -15.51 -9.48 -12.29
C LYS A 45 -14.62 -8.27 -11.97
N LEU A 46 -13.63 -8.46 -11.10
CA LEU A 46 -12.64 -7.45 -10.75
C LEU A 46 -11.70 -7.15 -11.91
N ALA A 47 -11.25 -8.18 -12.63
CA ALA A 47 -10.42 -8.01 -13.82
C ALA A 47 -11.16 -7.20 -14.91
N ASP A 48 -12.43 -7.52 -15.18
CA ASP A 48 -13.26 -6.77 -16.12
C ASP A 48 -13.39 -5.29 -15.69
N ALA A 49 -13.64 -5.03 -14.41
CA ALA A 49 -13.75 -3.67 -13.87
C ALA A 49 -12.43 -2.90 -14.01
N ILE A 50 -11.29 -3.53 -13.75
CA ILE A 50 -9.95 -2.92 -13.87
C ILE A 50 -9.64 -2.58 -15.34
N VAL A 51 -9.84 -3.52 -16.26
CA VAL A 51 -9.57 -3.31 -17.69
C VAL A 51 -10.47 -2.19 -18.23
N ARG A 52 -11.77 -2.21 -17.89
CA ARG A 52 -12.71 -1.16 -18.29
C ARG A 52 -12.35 0.21 -17.70
N ALA A 53 -12.09 0.28 -16.39
CA ALA A 53 -11.71 1.53 -15.73
C ALA A 53 -10.45 2.11 -16.36
N THR A 54 -9.46 1.27 -16.69
CA THR A 54 -8.24 1.69 -17.38
C THR A 54 -8.55 2.27 -18.76
N ALA A 55 -9.36 1.57 -19.57
CA ALA A 55 -9.76 2.03 -20.90
C ALA A 55 -10.54 3.35 -20.87
N ASP A 56 -11.37 3.55 -19.85
CA ASP A 56 -12.17 4.77 -19.65
C ASP A 56 -11.36 5.91 -18.98
N GLY A 57 -10.07 5.70 -18.72
CA GLY A 57 -9.23 6.67 -18.02
C GLY A 57 -9.72 6.97 -16.61
N ARG A 58 -10.24 5.97 -15.89
CA ARG A 58 -10.67 6.07 -14.50
C ARG A 58 -9.61 5.56 -13.56
N THR A 59 -9.73 5.95 -12.29
CA THR A 59 -8.75 5.56 -11.26
C THR A 59 -8.80 4.05 -11.05
N VAL A 60 -7.65 3.39 -11.15
CA VAL A 60 -7.43 2.03 -10.63
C VAL A 60 -6.37 2.13 -9.53
N MET A 61 -6.83 2.00 -8.29
CA MET A 61 -6.01 2.24 -7.10
C MET A 61 -5.92 0.98 -6.24
N PHE A 62 -4.69 0.56 -5.94
CA PHE A 62 -4.43 -0.51 -4.99
C PHE A 62 -3.88 0.10 -3.71
N CYS A 63 -4.54 -0.15 -2.58
CA CYS A 63 -4.08 0.23 -1.26
C CYS A 63 -3.64 -1.03 -0.51
N CYS A 64 -2.33 -1.17 -0.32
CA CYS A 64 -1.70 -2.40 0.15
C CYS A 64 -1.11 -2.23 1.55
N GLY A 65 -1.26 -3.26 2.39
CA GLY A 65 -0.42 -3.43 3.57
C GLY A 65 0.96 -3.97 3.22
N ALA A 66 1.92 -3.80 4.13
CA ALA A 66 3.29 -4.28 4.01
C ALA A 66 3.43 -5.76 3.64
N HIS A 67 2.48 -6.60 4.08
CA HIS A 67 2.53 -8.04 3.83
C HIS A 67 2.46 -8.40 2.34
N VAL A 68 1.84 -7.56 1.49
CA VAL A 68 1.85 -7.79 0.03
C VAL A 68 3.28 -7.82 -0.51
N LEU A 69 4.11 -6.86 -0.09
CA LEU A 69 5.52 -6.80 -0.50
C LEU A 69 6.37 -7.87 0.20
N LYS A 70 6.13 -8.14 1.49
CA LYS A 70 6.81 -9.23 2.23
C LYS A 70 6.56 -10.61 1.62
N GLN A 71 5.40 -10.79 0.99
CA GLN A 71 5.05 -12.02 0.29
C GLN A 71 5.64 -12.09 -1.14
N GLY A 72 6.47 -11.13 -1.53
CA GLY A 72 7.25 -11.16 -2.78
C GLY A 72 6.49 -10.71 -4.02
N LEU A 73 5.37 -9.99 -3.86
CA LEU A 73 4.47 -9.63 -4.95
C LEU A 73 4.83 -8.30 -5.65
N GLY A 74 5.92 -7.65 -5.24
CA GLY A 74 6.42 -6.41 -5.83
C GLY A 74 6.55 -6.47 -7.36
N PRO A 75 7.19 -7.50 -7.96
CA PRO A 75 7.34 -7.57 -9.41
C PRO A 75 6.01 -7.63 -10.19
N LEU A 76 4.98 -8.31 -9.65
CA LEU A 76 3.66 -8.32 -10.27
C LEU A 76 3.01 -6.94 -10.23
N LEU A 77 3.15 -6.21 -9.11
CA LEU A 77 2.66 -4.83 -9.02
C LEU A 77 3.38 -3.91 -10.02
N VAL A 78 4.71 -4.05 -10.15
CA VAL A 78 5.50 -3.29 -11.13
C VAL A 78 5.03 -3.58 -12.56
N ASP A 79 4.79 -4.85 -12.91
CA ASP A 79 4.30 -5.21 -14.25
C ASP A 79 2.88 -4.65 -14.50
N LEU A 80 1.97 -4.70 -13.52
CA LEU A 80 0.65 -4.06 -13.63
C LEU A 80 0.76 -2.54 -13.85
N MET A 81 1.71 -1.88 -13.19
CA MET A 81 1.99 -0.46 -13.40
C MET A 81 2.52 -0.21 -14.82
N GLN A 82 3.47 -1.02 -15.30
CA GLN A 82 4.04 -0.90 -16.64
C GLN A 82 2.98 -1.09 -17.75
N ARG A 83 2.00 -1.97 -17.52
CA ARG A 83 0.89 -2.22 -18.45
C ARG A 83 -0.26 -1.22 -18.31
N GLY A 84 -0.21 -0.33 -17.32
CA GLY A 84 -1.22 0.71 -17.09
C GLY A 84 -2.48 0.25 -16.35
N TRP A 85 -2.54 -0.98 -15.85
CA TRP A 85 -3.70 -1.49 -15.08
C TRP A 85 -3.63 -1.15 -13.59
N LEU A 86 -2.54 -0.54 -13.13
CA LEU A 86 -2.40 0.03 -11.80
C LEU A 86 -1.96 1.49 -11.91
N GLY A 87 -2.89 2.42 -11.67
CA GLY A 87 -2.68 3.86 -11.84
C GLY A 87 -2.36 4.60 -10.54
N HIS A 88 -2.48 3.95 -9.39
CA HIS A 88 -2.09 4.50 -8.09
C HIS A 88 -1.84 3.37 -7.09
N LEU A 89 -0.68 3.38 -6.43
CA LEU A 89 -0.36 2.43 -5.35
C LEU A 89 -0.21 3.17 -4.02
N ALA A 90 -0.94 2.75 -2.99
CA ALA A 90 -0.83 3.33 -1.65
C ALA A 90 -0.31 2.29 -0.66
N LEU A 91 0.67 2.67 0.16
CA LEU A 91 1.33 1.79 1.14
C LEU A 91 1.33 2.43 2.53
N ASN A 92 1.54 1.62 3.57
CA ASN A 92 1.93 2.10 4.89
C ASN A 92 3.46 2.25 4.97
N GLY A 93 3.96 2.87 6.06
CA GLY A 93 5.41 3.06 6.24
C GLY A 93 6.19 1.75 6.19
N ALA A 94 5.71 0.69 6.83
CA ALA A 94 6.32 -0.64 6.74
C ALA A 94 6.43 -1.17 5.29
N GLY A 95 5.44 -0.93 4.42
CA GLY A 95 5.53 -1.27 3.00
C GLY A 95 6.67 -0.55 2.31
N ALA A 96 6.85 0.75 2.57
CA ALA A 96 7.96 1.53 2.03
C ALA A 96 9.33 0.99 2.47
N ILE A 97 9.44 0.57 3.73
CA ILE A 97 10.68 0.00 4.29
C ILE A 97 11.01 -1.32 3.61
N HIS A 98 10.04 -2.22 3.44
CA HIS A 98 10.27 -3.49 2.77
C HIS A 98 10.69 -3.33 1.30
N ASP A 99 10.05 -2.39 0.58
CA ASP A 99 10.42 -2.08 -0.80
C ASP A 99 11.85 -1.50 -0.89
N PHE A 100 12.16 -0.54 -0.01
CA PHE A 100 13.47 0.11 0.05
C PHE A 100 14.60 -0.88 0.37
N GLU A 101 14.44 -1.73 1.38
CA GLU A 101 15.44 -2.73 1.74
C GLU A 101 15.62 -3.77 0.63
N MET A 102 14.53 -4.24 0.02
CA MET A 102 14.59 -5.16 -1.12
C MET A 102 15.35 -4.53 -2.30
N ALA A 103 15.12 -3.25 -2.59
CA ALA A 103 15.84 -2.52 -3.62
C ALA A 103 17.33 -2.34 -3.28
N LEU A 104 17.67 -2.06 -2.02
CA LEU A 104 19.03 -1.76 -1.58
C LEU A 104 19.91 -3.01 -1.46
N ILE A 105 19.39 -4.08 -0.84
CA ILE A 105 20.18 -5.26 -0.47
C ILE A 105 19.57 -6.60 -0.91
N GLY A 106 18.38 -6.59 -1.53
CA GLY A 106 17.74 -7.82 -2.03
C GLY A 106 17.19 -8.72 -0.93
N GLN A 107 17.08 -8.18 0.29
CA GLN A 107 16.65 -8.88 1.49
C GLN A 107 15.85 -7.93 2.37
N THR A 108 14.89 -8.47 3.12
CA THR A 108 14.06 -7.70 4.05
C THR A 108 13.44 -8.62 5.11
N THR A 109 12.64 -8.05 6.01
CA THR A 109 11.94 -8.72 7.10
C THR A 109 12.88 -9.21 8.19
N GLU A 110 12.57 -8.82 9.41
CA GLU A 110 13.24 -9.30 10.60
C GLU A 110 12.27 -10.03 11.52
N SER A 111 12.81 -10.90 12.37
CA SER A 111 12.04 -11.60 13.38
C SER A 111 11.73 -10.67 14.56
N VAL A 112 10.46 -10.24 14.66
CA VAL A 112 9.96 -9.45 15.79
C VAL A 112 10.30 -10.11 17.13
N ALA A 113 9.99 -11.40 17.28
CA ALA A 113 10.21 -12.13 18.52
C ALA A 113 11.70 -12.22 18.92
N ARG A 114 12.61 -12.23 17.94
CA ARG A 114 14.05 -12.25 18.19
C ARG A 114 14.53 -10.88 18.68
N TYR A 115 14.26 -9.83 17.91
CA TYR A 115 14.89 -8.54 18.11
C TYR A 115 14.21 -7.66 19.16
N VAL A 116 12.93 -7.90 19.47
CA VAL A 116 12.27 -7.25 20.63
C VAL A 116 12.95 -7.68 21.94
N ARG A 117 13.43 -8.94 22.03
CA ARG A 117 14.10 -9.45 23.23
C ARG A 117 15.47 -8.82 23.45
N SER A 118 16.19 -8.49 22.37
CA SER A 118 17.50 -7.83 22.43
C SER A 118 17.41 -6.30 22.42
N GLY A 119 16.23 -5.73 22.11
CA GLY A 119 16.03 -4.29 21.98
C GLY A 119 16.59 -3.71 20.68
N GLU A 120 16.73 -4.54 19.64
CA GLU A 120 17.32 -4.17 18.34
C GLU A 120 16.27 -4.07 17.22
N PHE A 121 15.02 -4.42 17.50
CA PHE A 121 13.97 -4.50 16.49
C PHE A 121 13.78 -3.13 15.83
N GLY A 122 14.11 -3.03 14.54
CA GLY A 122 14.03 -1.78 13.80
C GLY A 122 15.29 -0.89 13.79
N LEU A 123 16.27 -1.16 14.65
CA LEU A 123 17.43 -0.28 14.88
C LEU A 123 18.59 -0.57 13.92
N TRP A 124 18.36 -0.36 12.62
CA TRP A 124 19.33 -0.62 11.55
C TRP A 124 19.77 0.67 10.84
N ASN A 125 21.07 0.87 10.61
CA ASN A 125 21.60 2.16 10.11
C ASN A 125 21.03 2.57 8.75
N GLU A 126 20.95 1.63 7.82
CA GLU A 126 20.65 1.90 6.40
C GLU A 126 19.18 2.28 6.18
N THR A 127 18.24 1.81 7.00
CA THR A 127 16.83 2.21 6.90
C THR A 127 16.62 3.65 7.33
N GLY A 128 17.51 4.21 8.14
CA GLY A 128 17.52 5.63 8.52
C GLY A 128 17.66 6.59 7.33
N ARG A 129 18.06 6.10 6.15
CA ARG A 129 18.09 6.88 4.90
C ARG A 129 16.70 7.31 4.44
N ILE A 130 15.65 6.56 4.79
CA ILE A 130 14.26 6.96 4.50
C ILE A 130 13.90 8.25 5.27
N ASN A 131 14.42 8.43 6.49
CA ASN A 131 14.22 9.68 7.23
C ASN A 131 14.90 10.87 6.53
N GLN A 132 16.07 10.64 5.93
CA GLN A 132 16.73 11.66 5.12
C GLN A 132 15.91 12.00 3.87
N ALA A 133 15.36 10.99 3.19
CA ALA A 133 14.43 11.18 2.08
C ALA A 133 13.24 12.06 2.48
N ALA A 134 12.64 11.83 3.66
CA ALA A 134 11.53 12.63 4.16
C ALA A 134 11.92 14.11 4.41
N ILE A 135 13.11 14.36 4.96
CA ILE A 135 13.63 15.72 5.19
C ILE A 135 13.81 16.48 3.87
N ASP A 136 14.42 15.83 2.88
CA ASP A 136 14.68 16.46 1.59
C ASP A 136 13.39 16.64 0.78
N ALA A 137 12.47 15.68 0.86
CA ALA A 137 11.13 15.77 0.29
C ALA A 137 10.30 16.91 0.87
N HIS A 138 10.38 17.13 2.18
CA HIS A 138 9.69 18.24 2.84
C HIS A 138 10.17 19.59 2.28
N ARG A 139 11.48 19.73 2.03
CA ARG A 139 12.05 20.94 1.40
C ARG A 139 11.62 21.08 -0.06
N ALA A 140 11.49 19.96 -0.78
CA ALA A 140 11.09 19.94 -2.19
C ALA A 140 9.57 20.03 -2.41
N GLY A 141 8.75 19.88 -1.36
CA GLY A 141 7.29 19.91 -1.46
C GLY A 141 6.69 18.66 -2.13
N ILE A 142 7.36 17.52 -2.06
CA ILE A 142 6.91 16.25 -2.67
C ILE A 142 6.49 15.23 -1.60
N GLY A 143 5.75 14.21 -2.05
CA GLY A 143 5.29 13.09 -1.23
C GLY A 143 6.45 12.18 -0.78
N LEU A 144 6.22 11.42 0.30
CA LEU A 144 7.25 10.53 0.84
C LEU A 144 7.55 9.38 -0.13
N GLY A 145 6.53 8.80 -0.75
CA GLY A 145 6.72 7.69 -1.69
C GLY A 145 7.51 8.10 -2.95
N GLU A 146 7.20 9.28 -3.49
CA GLU A 146 7.98 9.85 -4.61
C GLU A 146 9.45 10.07 -4.22
N ALA A 147 9.70 10.61 -3.02
CA ALA A 147 11.05 10.88 -2.56
C ALA A 147 11.90 9.63 -2.36
N ILE A 148 11.32 8.57 -1.78
CA ILE A 148 12.02 7.30 -1.63
C ILE A 148 12.27 6.68 -3.01
N GLY A 149 11.30 6.71 -3.91
CA GLY A 149 11.48 6.23 -5.28
C GLY A 149 12.59 6.97 -6.03
N ARG A 150 12.67 8.30 -5.88
CA ARG A 150 13.74 9.14 -6.47
C ARG A 150 15.11 8.75 -5.93
N MET A 151 15.22 8.60 -4.61
CA MET A 151 16.46 8.12 -3.98
C MET A 151 16.91 6.78 -4.56
N ILE A 152 16.00 5.80 -4.68
CA ILE A 152 16.31 4.47 -5.22
C ILE A 152 16.81 4.56 -6.68
N GLU A 153 16.19 5.41 -7.49
CA GLU A 153 16.57 5.63 -8.90
C GLU A 153 17.88 6.38 -9.07
N GLU A 154 18.01 7.55 -8.43
CA GLU A 154 19.14 8.47 -8.56
C GLU A 154 20.43 7.83 -8.03
N GLU A 155 20.36 7.12 -6.91
CA GLU A 155 21.50 6.40 -6.36
C GLU A 155 21.76 5.03 -7.01
N SER A 156 20.91 4.63 -7.96
CA SER A 156 21.06 3.39 -8.72
C SER A 156 21.20 2.15 -7.86
N PHE A 157 20.24 1.94 -6.96
CA PHE A 157 20.20 0.76 -6.11
C PHE A 157 20.25 -0.52 -6.96
N PRO A 158 20.94 -1.57 -6.50
CA PRO A 158 21.24 -2.75 -7.31
C PRO A 158 20.01 -3.52 -7.78
N TYR A 159 18.89 -3.37 -7.06
CA TYR A 159 17.66 -4.12 -7.27
C TYR A 159 16.44 -3.22 -7.51
N ARG A 160 16.65 -1.99 -7.99
CA ARG A 160 15.59 -0.99 -8.24
C ARG A 160 14.52 -1.44 -9.24
N GLU A 161 14.79 -2.45 -10.08
CA GLU A 161 13.84 -2.95 -11.06
C GLU A 161 12.61 -3.61 -10.43
N THR A 162 12.75 -4.19 -9.24
CA THR A 162 11.65 -4.84 -8.51
C THR A 162 10.96 -3.91 -7.50
N SER A 163 11.47 -2.69 -7.31
CA SER A 163 10.91 -1.70 -6.40
C SER A 163 9.68 -1.03 -7.00
N VAL A 164 8.57 -1.05 -6.26
CA VAL A 164 7.34 -0.35 -6.66
C VAL A 164 7.50 1.16 -6.53
N LEU A 165 8.29 1.64 -5.56
CA LEU A 165 8.56 3.08 -5.38
C LEU A 165 9.38 3.63 -6.55
N ALA A 166 10.43 2.91 -6.94
CA ALA A 166 11.25 3.26 -8.10
C ALA A 166 10.44 3.19 -9.40
N ALA A 167 9.61 2.15 -9.56
CA ALA A 167 8.70 2.03 -10.70
C ALA A 167 7.72 3.22 -10.79
N GLY A 168 7.20 3.69 -9.66
CA GLY A 168 6.33 4.88 -9.60
C GLY A 168 7.00 6.10 -10.21
N VAL A 169 8.26 6.36 -9.85
CA VAL A 169 9.05 7.47 -10.42
C VAL A 169 9.34 7.28 -11.89
N ARG A 170 9.78 6.09 -12.32
CA ARG A 170 10.08 5.80 -13.73
C ARG A 170 8.86 5.96 -14.64
N LEU A 171 7.68 5.57 -14.15
CA LEU A 171 6.44 5.52 -14.93
C LEU A 171 5.55 6.76 -14.75
N GLY A 172 5.89 7.66 -13.82
CA GLY A 172 5.03 8.80 -13.48
C GLY A 172 3.72 8.37 -12.80
N ILE A 173 3.72 7.24 -12.09
CA ILE A 173 2.55 6.70 -11.39
C ILE A 173 2.70 7.01 -9.89
N PRO A 174 1.70 7.65 -9.25
CA PRO A 174 1.77 7.92 -7.82
C PRO A 174 1.91 6.65 -6.98
N VAL A 175 2.94 6.65 -6.13
CA VAL A 175 3.07 5.71 -5.02
C VAL A 175 3.09 6.51 -3.72
N THR A 176 2.04 6.38 -2.90
CA THR A 176 1.85 7.21 -1.69
C THR A 176 2.10 6.42 -0.41
N ILE A 177 2.72 7.05 0.58
CA ILE A 177 3.02 6.44 1.89
C ILE A 177 2.22 7.14 3.00
N HIS A 178 1.34 6.38 3.64
CA HIS A 178 0.51 6.84 4.74
C HIS A 178 1.08 6.37 6.08
N VAL A 179 1.86 7.25 6.71
CA VAL A 179 2.61 6.98 7.94
C VAL A 179 1.70 7.11 9.16
N ALA A 180 1.81 6.16 10.07
CA ALA A 180 1.26 6.25 11.42
C ALA A 180 2.42 6.34 12.42
N ILE A 181 2.64 7.54 12.97
CA ILE A 181 3.77 7.80 13.86
C ILE A 181 3.72 6.87 15.07
N GLY A 182 4.83 6.19 15.33
CA GLY A 182 4.97 5.16 16.35
C GLY A 182 4.68 3.72 15.89
N GLN A 183 4.23 3.49 14.65
CA GLN A 183 4.00 2.14 14.11
C GLN A 183 5.22 1.57 13.36
N ASP A 184 5.93 2.42 12.61
CA ASP A 184 7.05 2.00 11.76
C ASP A 184 8.39 2.11 12.49
N ILE A 185 9.32 1.21 12.17
CA ILE A 185 10.65 1.11 12.79
C ILE A 185 11.55 2.35 12.57
N LEU A 186 11.16 3.28 11.70
CA LEU A 186 11.95 4.48 11.45
C LEU A 186 11.79 5.52 12.56
N HIS A 187 10.66 5.48 13.29
CA HIS A 187 10.28 6.53 14.24
C HIS A 187 11.16 6.58 15.49
N GLU A 188 11.78 5.46 15.83
CA GLU A 188 12.73 5.32 16.94
C GLU A 188 14.12 5.89 16.59
N HIS A 189 14.49 5.98 15.30
CA HIS A 189 15.85 6.32 14.88
C HIS A 189 16.25 7.74 15.32
N PRO A 190 17.49 7.99 15.78
CA PRO A 190 17.97 9.32 16.18
C PRO A 190 17.81 10.43 15.13
N ASN A 191 17.71 10.11 13.83
CA ASN A 191 17.56 11.07 12.74
C ASN A 191 16.11 11.28 12.24
N PHE A 192 15.11 10.59 12.79
CA PHE A 192 13.71 10.79 12.41
C PHE A 192 13.19 12.21 12.72
N ASP A 193 12.70 12.91 11.71
CA ASP A 193 12.08 14.24 11.81
C ASP A 193 10.55 14.11 11.67
N PRO A 194 9.78 14.23 12.77
CA PRO A 194 8.33 14.06 12.72
C PRO A 194 7.62 15.16 11.93
N ALA A 195 8.19 16.36 11.84
CA ALA A 195 7.60 17.45 11.06
C ALA A 195 7.76 17.16 9.56
N ALA A 196 8.95 16.75 9.13
CA ALA A 196 9.21 16.36 7.75
C ALA A 196 8.39 15.14 7.32
N THR A 197 8.37 14.08 8.12
CA THR A 197 7.57 12.88 7.81
C THR A 197 6.07 13.18 7.83
N GLY A 198 5.59 13.99 8.78
CA GLY A 198 4.18 14.40 8.82
C GLY A 198 3.78 15.19 7.57
N ALA A 199 4.61 16.14 7.15
CA ALA A 199 4.36 16.97 5.97
C ALA A 199 4.36 16.15 4.66
N THR A 200 5.32 15.24 4.50
CA THR A 200 5.44 14.42 3.29
C THR A 200 4.36 13.34 3.21
N SER A 201 3.99 12.72 4.34
CA SER A 201 2.86 11.79 4.37
C SER A 201 1.50 12.49 4.18
N TYR A 202 1.36 13.74 4.64
CA TYR A 202 0.18 14.55 4.32
C TYR A 202 0.13 14.94 2.85
N THR A 203 1.27 15.24 2.23
CA THR A 203 1.36 15.47 0.78
C THR A 203 0.90 14.24 0.00
N ASP A 204 1.36 13.05 0.41
CA ASP A 204 0.90 11.76 -0.12
C ASP A 204 -0.61 11.55 0.07
N PHE A 205 -1.18 11.95 1.21
CA PHE A 205 -2.63 11.93 1.44
C PHE A 205 -3.40 12.82 0.45
N LEU A 206 -2.87 14.01 0.13
CA LEU A 206 -3.51 14.89 -0.85
C LEU A 206 -3.41 14.35 -2.28
N ILE A 207 -2.28 13.73 -2.66
CA ILE A 207 -2.11 13.05 -3.96
C ILE A 207 -3.10 11.87 -4.08
N PHE A 208 -3.26 11.11 -3.01
CA PHE A 208 -4.25 10.04 -2.90
C PHE A 208 -5.67 10.58 -3.07
N ALA A 209 -6.05 11.65 -2.36
CA ALA A 209 -7.36 12.27 -2.48
C ALA A 209 -7.62 12.83 -3.89
N GLN A 210 -6.62 13.43 -4.52
CA GLN A 210 -6.70 13.90 -5.90
C GLN A 210 -6.99 12.75 -6.86
N SER A 211 -6.36 11.58 -6.66
CA SER A 211 -6.62 10.40 -7.48
C SER A 211 -8.06 9.90 -7.34
N LEU A 212 -8.68 10.05 -6.16
CA LEU A 212 -10.07 9.65 -5.95
C LEU A 212 -11.11 10.57 -6.61
N THR A 213 -10.73 11.78 -7.05
CA THR A 213 -11.64 12.65 -7.83
C THR A 213 -12.09 12.00 -9.14
N ARG A 214 -11.30 11.05 -9.67
CA ARG A 214 -11.59 10.28 -10.88
C ARG A 214 -12.10 8.86 -10.60
N LEU A 215 -12.52 8.58 -9.35
CA LEU A 215 -12.96 7.24 -8.95
C LEU A 215 -14.31 6.84 -9.57
N ALA A 216 -15.17 7.76 -10.02
CA ALA A 216 -16.43 7.39 -10.66
C ALA A 216 -16.18 6.47 -11.89
N GLY A 217 -16.76 5.27 -11.90
CA GLY A 217 -16.45 4.23 -12.90
C GLY A 217 -15.09 3.54 -12.73
N GLY A 218 -14.37 3.82 -11.65
CA GLY A 218 -13.04 3.30 -11.33
C GLY A 218 -13.04 2.11 -10.38
N VAL A 219 -11.86 1.76 -9.88
CA VAL A 219 -11.61 0.62 -9.00
C VAL A 219 -10.74 1.02 -7.81
N PHE A 220 -11.16 0.61 -6.60
CA PHE A 220 -10.36 0.71 -5.38
C PHE A 220 -10.22 -0.66 -4.71
N LEU A 221 -8.99 -1.17 -4.60
CA LEU A 221 -8.70 -2.43 -3.91
C LEU A 221 -8.00 -2.16 -2.58
N ASN A 222 -8.51 -2.77 -1.51
CA ASN A 222 -7.90 -2.76 -0.18
C ASN A 222 -7.29 -4.12 0.12
N ILE A 223 -5.97 -4.24 0.03
CA ILE A 223 -5.26 -5.53 0.04
C ILE A 223 -4.38 -5.62 1.29
N GLY A 224 -4.77 -6.46 2.25
CA GLY A 224 -3.95 -6.73 3.44
C GLY A 224 -3.74 -5.54 4.37
N THR A 225 -4.66 -4.56 4.39
CA THR A 225 -4.61 -3.39 5.28
C THR A 225 -5.93 -3.21 6.01
N ALA A 226 -5.89 -3.34 7.33
CA ALA A 226 -7.09 -3.35 8.18
C ALA A 226 -7.45 -1.97 8.76
N VAL A 227 -6.48 -1.05 8.83
CA VAL A 227 -6.68 0.28 9.44
C VAL A 227 -6.29 1.40 8.47
N MET A 228 -5.05 1.42 8.00
CA MET A 228 -4.54 2.49 7.12
C MET A 228 -5.43 2.65 5.88
N GLY A 229 -5.63 1.57 5.12
CA GLY A 229 -6.35 1.63 3.85
C GLY A 229 -7.79 2.13 3.98
N PRO A 230 -8.67 1.50 4.78
CA PRO A 230 -10.06 1.95 4.90
C PRO A 230 -10.15 3.35 5.52
N GLU A 231 -9.30 3.70 6.48
CA GLU A 231 -9.40 4.99 7.15
C GLU A 231 -8.86 6.14 6.29
N VAL A 232 -7.78 5.97 5.53
CA VAL A 232 -7.30 6.96 4.56
C VAL A 232 -8.31 7.13 3.43
N TYR A 233 -8.76 6.02 2.84
CA TYR A 233 -9.76 6.00 1.77
C TYR A 233 -11.04 6.75 2.14
N LEU A 234 -11.59 6.50 3.34
CA LEU A 234 -12.82 7.14 3.77
C LEU A 234 -12.75 8.66 3.76
N LYS A 235 -11.67 9.24 4.32
CA LYS A 235 -11.54 10.70 4.39
C LYS A 235 -11.26 11.30 3.02
N ALA A 236 -10.36 10.67 2.26
CA ALA A 236 -10.03 11.11 0.90
C ALA A 236 -11.25 11.06 -0.04
N LEU A 237 -12.05 9.99 -0.01
CA LEU A 237 -13.27 9.89 -0.80
C LEU A 237 -14.30 10.94 -0.36
N THR A 238 -14.40 11.20 0.94
CA THR A 238 -15.29 12.25 1.47
C THR A 238 -14.90 13.63 0.95
N MET A 239 -13.60 13.94 0.92
CA MET A 239 -13.08 15.19 0.33
C MET A 239 -13.40 15.27 -1.17
N ALA A 240 -13.11 14.20 -1.93
CA ALA A 240 -13.37 14.15 -3.36
C ALA A 240 -14.87 14.31 -3.68
N ARG A 241 -15.76 13.62 -2.95
CA ARG A 241 -17.22 13.77 -3.08
C ARG A 241 -17.71 15.16 -2.68
N ASN A 242 -17.08 15.79 -1.69
CA ASN A 242 -17.45 17.14 -1.27
C ASN A 242 -17.20 18.17 -2.37
N VAL A 243 -16.05 18.10 -3.05
CA VAL A 243 -15.74 18.97 -4.20
C VAL A 243 -16.63 18.62 -5.38
N ALA A 244 -16.76 17.34 -5.74
CA ALA A 244 -17.60 16.92 -6.87
C ALA A 244 -19.04 17.45 -6.76
N ARG A 245 -19.64 17.41 -5.56
CA ARG A 245 -20.99 17.94 -5.35
C ARG A 245 -21.09 19.46 -5.56
N GLN A 246 -20.05 20.23 -5.23
CA GLN A 246 -20.03 21.68 -5.50
C GLN A 246 -20.03 21.96 -7.00
N ASP A 247 -19.42 21.07 -7.79
CA ASP A 247 -19.35 21.16 -9.26
C ASP A 247 -20.53 20.48 -9.98
N GLY A 248 -21.57 20.04 -9.24
CA GLY A 248 -22.71 19.32 -9.80
C GLY A 248 -22.38 17.90 -10.31
N GLN A 249 -21.24 17.36 -9.91
CA GLN A 249 -20.78 16.01 -10.22
C GLN A 249 -21.02 15.04 -9.06
N VAL A 250 -20.94 13.74 -9.36
CA VAL A 250 -21.13 12.67 -8.38
C VAL A 250 -20.04 11.61 -8.55
N ILE A 251 -19.48 11.14 -7.43
CA ILE A 251 -18.50 10.04 -7.41
C ILE A 251 -19.19 8.78 -6.88
N GLU A 252 -19.74 8.01 -7.81
CA GLU A 252 -20.52 6.80 -7.63
C GLU A 252 -20.18 5.78 -8.74
N GLN A 253 -20.85 4.62 -8.75
CA GLN A 253 -20.71 3.59 -9.80
C GLN A 253 -19.27 3.10 -9.99
N PHE A 254 -18.58 2.86 -8.88
CA PHE A 254 -17.23 2.30 -8.88
C PHE A 254 -17.21 0.94 -8.20
N THR A 255 -16.14 0.18 -8.47
CA THR A 255 -15.93 -1.14 -7.89
C THR A 255 -14.94 -1.06 -6.74
N THR A 256 -15.26 -1.70 -5.62
CA THR A 256 -14.31 -1.90 -4.53
C THR A 256 -14.05 -3.38 -4.29
N ALA A 257 -12.89 -3.70 -3.70
CA ALA A 257 -12.74 -5.00 -3.07
C ALA A 257 -11.81 -4.97 -1.87
N VAL A 258 -11.97 -5.99 -1.04
CA VAL A 258 -11.08 -6.28 0.09
C VAL A 258 -10.49 -7.67 -0.11
N PHE A 259 -9.16 -7.75 0.00
CA PHE A 259 -8.41 -9.01 0.00
C PHE A 259 -7.83 -9.20 1.40
N ASP A 260 -8.26 -10.27 2.09
CA ASP A 260 -7.86 -10.56 3.47
C ASP A 260 -8.02 -12.07 3.79
N LEU A 261 -7.50 -12.52 4.92
CA LEU A 261 -7.65 -13.90 5.40
C LEU A 261 -8.90 -14.08 6.26
N ILE A 262 -9.42 -13.00 6.85
CA ILE A 262 -10.57 -13.07 7.77
C ILE A 262 -11.80 -13.68 7.11
N GLU A 263 -12.48 -14.55 7.82
CA GLU A 263 -13.76 -15.11 7.37
C GLU A 263 -14.89 -14.10 7.66
N LEU A 264 -15.47 -13.52 6.61
CA LEU A 264 -16.62 -12.62 6.71
C LEU A 264 -17.96 -13.31 6.50
N GLY A 265 -17.98 -14.54 5.96
CA GLY A 265 -19.18 -15.26 5.58
C GLY A 265 -19.87 -14.70 4.32
N GLU A 266 -20.98 -15.33 3.93
CA GLU A 266 -21.64 -15.04 2.65
C GLU A 266 -22.31 -13.66 2.60
N GLN A 267 -22.75 -13.12 3.74
CA GLN A 267 -23.44 -11.84 3.82
C GLN A 267 -22.47 -10.72 4.24
N HIS A 268 -21.80 -10.13 3.25
CA HIS A 268 -20.86 -9.01 3.46
C HIS A 268 -21.30 -7.71 2.75
N HIS A 269 -22.57 -7.62 2.34
CA HIS A 269 -23.16 -6.43 1.70
C HIS A 269 -24.01 -5.56 2.64
N ALA A 270 -24.16 -5.95 3.90
CA ALA A 270 -24.86 -5.19 4.93
C ALA A 270 -23.92 -4.93 6.12
N GLU A 271 -24.14 -3.88 6.91
CA GLU A 271 -23.33 -3.72 8.13
C GLU A 271 -23.64 -4.85 9.13
N ALA A 272 -22.61 -5.48 9.69
CA ALA A 272 -22.77 -6.38 10.82
C ALA A 272 -23.35 -5.65 12.05
N ALA A 273 -24.06 -6.38 12.92
CA ALA A 273 -24.54 -5.82 14.18
C ALA A 273 -23.37 -5.42 15.10
N LYS A 274 -23.55 -4.43 15.98
CA LYS A 274 -22.50 -4.00 16.93
C LYS A 274 -22.04 -5.09 17.91
N THR A 275 -22.89 -6.10 18.11
CA THR A 275 -22.60 -7.29 18.92
C THR A 275 -21.76 -8.33 18.18
N ASP A 276 -21.58 -8.17 16.87
CA ASP A 276 -20.76 -9.02 16.04
C ASP A 276 -19.33 -8.46 15.96
N PRO A 277 -18.28 -9.24 16.29
CA PRO A 277 -16.89 -8.79 16.22
C PRO A 277 -16.48 -8.26 14.83
N ARG A 278 -17.08 -8.77 13.75
CA ARG A 278 -16.81 -8.34 12.37
C ARG A 278 -17.17 -6.88 12.14
N TYR A 279 -18.06 -6.29 12.96
CA TYR A 279 -18.38 -4.85 12.94
C TYR A 279 -17.14 -3.96 13.07
N TYR A 280 -16.13 -4.42 13.81
CA TYR A 280 -14.91 -3.66 14.07
C TYR A 280 -13.85 -3.82 12.99
N PHE A 281 -14.06 -4.73 12.03
CA PHE A 281 -13.20 -4.86 10.85
C PHE A 281 -13.54 -3.75 9.84
N ARG A 282 -12.70 -2.71 9.82
CA ARG A 282 -12.93 -1.50 9.02
C ARG A 282 -13.05 -1.73 7.51
N PRO A 283 -12.30 -2.65 6.88
CA PRO A 283 -12.45 -2.92 5.45
C PRO A 283 -13.87 -3.39 5.10
N TYR A 284 -14.46 -4.30 5.88
CA TYR A 284 -15.84 -4.73 5.68
C TYR A 284 -16.79 -3.53 5.70
N LYS A 285 -16.78 -2.79 6.80
CA LYS A 285 -17.74 -1.70 7.00
C LYS A 285 -17.59 -0.56 5.98
N THR A 286 -16.34 -0.17 5.71
CA THR A 286 -16.04 1.05 4.96
C THR A 286 -15.99 0.77 3.46
N VAL A 287 -15.23 -0.25 3.07
CA VAL A 287 -14.92 -0.53 1.67
C VAL A 287 -16.03 -1.35 1.01
N LEU A 288 -16.58 -2.34 1.71
CA LEU A 288 -17.60 -3.23 1.14
C LEU A 288 -19.03 -2.70 1.26
N VAL A 289 -19.34 -1.90 2.29
CA VAL A 289 -20.72 -1.48 2.55
C VAL A 289 -20.92 0.02 2.33
N ARG A 290 -20.30 0.87 3.15
CA ARG A 290 -20.65 2.30 3.21
C ARG A 290 -20.37 3.09 1.94
N THR A 291 -19.22 2.85 1.32
CA THR A 291 -18.77 3.71 0.21
C THR A 291 -19.45 3.38 -1.12
N VAL A 292 -20.00 2.18 -1.24
CA VAL A 292 -20.70 1.68 -2.44
C VAL A 292 -22.23 1.69 -2.33
N ALA A 293 -22.80 2.08 -1.17
CA ALA A 293 -24.23 1.97 -0.88
C ALA A 293 -25.17 2.67 -1.89
N ASP A 294 -24.72 3.76 -2.52
CA ASP A 294 -25.57 4.57 -3.41
C ASP A 294 -25.67 4.00 -4.83
N ALA A 295 -24.58 3.43 -5.38
CA ALA A 295 -24.57 2.86 -6.74
C ALA A 295 -23.31 2.02 -7.10
N GLY A 296 -22.49 1.61 -6.13
CA GLY A 296 -21.25 0.87 -6.37
C GLY A 296 -21.40 -0.65 -6.21
N THR A 297 -20.34 -1.38 -6.56
CA THR A 297 -20.25 -2.83 -6.34
C THR A 297 -19.01 -3.15 -5.52
N SER A 298 -19.12 -4.09 -4.59
CA SER A 298 -17.99 -4.52 -3.77
C SER A 298 -17.79 -6.03 -3.80
N TYR A 299 -16.55 -6.48 -3.67
CA TYR A 299 -16.22 -7.90 -3.54
C TYR A 299 -15.31 -8.17 -2.34
N PHE A 300 -15.52 -9.28 -1.66
CA PHE A 300 -14.56 -9.81 -0.70
C PHE A 300 -13.85 -11.02 -1.31
N VAL A 301 -12.52 -11.01 -1.33
CA VAL A 301 -11.71 -12.14 -1.78
C VAL A 301 -10.93 -12.67 -0.58
N GLN A 302 -11.38 -13.79 -0.03
CA GLN A 302 -10.72 -14.42 1.09
C GLN A 302 -9.55 -15.29 0.63
N GLY A 303 -8.35 -15.04 1.13
CA GLY A 303 -7.19 -15.90 0.85
C GLY A 303 -5.84 -15.25 1.11
N ASP A 304 -4.78 -16.07 1.03
CA ASP A 304 -3.41 -15.59 1.13
C ASP A 304 -3.06 -14.69 -0.07
N HIS A 305 -2.35 -13.60 0.16
CA HIS A 305 -1.91 -12.70 -0.91
C HIS A 305 -1.03 -13.40 -1.95
N ARG A 306 -0.23 -14.42 -1.55
CA ARG A 306 0.55 -15.25 -2.47
C ARG A 306 -0.29 -16.05 -3.45
N LEU A 307 -1.58 -16.23 -3.18
CA LEU A 307 -2.51 -16.92 -4.06
C LEU A 307 -3.42 -15.93 -4.78
N THR A 308 -4.01 -15.01 -4.02
CA THR A 308 -5.05 -14.10 -4.50
C THR A 308 -4.52 -13.04 -5.46
N MET A 309 -3.32 -12.50 -5.22
CA MET A 309 -2.75 -11.45 -6.08
C MET A 309 -2.24 -11.99 -7.42
N PRO A 310 -1.52 -13.12 -7.48
CA PRO A 310 -1.18 -13.74 -8.76
C PRO A 310 -2.43 -14.15 -9.56
N ALA A 311 -3.46 -14.68 -8.89
CA ALA A 311 -4.70 -15.03 -9.58
C ALA A 311 -5.46 -13.80 -10.12
N LEU A 312 -5.47 -12.68 -9.39
CA LEU A 312 -6.00 -11.41 -9.90
C LEU A 312 -5.19 -10.91 -11.11
N TYR A 313 -3.86 -10.97 -11.03
CA TYR A 313 -2.96 -10.61 -12.12
C TYR A 313 -3.25 -11.43 -13.39
N ASP A 314 -3.35 -12.75 -13.27
CA ASP A 314 -3.68 -13.66 -14.37
C ASP A 314 -5.07 -13.39 -14.95
N ALA A 315 -6.05 -13.11 -14.08
CA ALA A 315 -7.39 -12.73 -14.52
C ALA A 315 -7.34 -11.45 -15.36
N ILE A 316 -6.62 -10.40 -14.92
CA ILE A 316 -6.47 -9.15 -15.68
C ILE A 316 -5.83 -9.41 -17.05
N LEU A 317 -4.74 -10.17 -17.10
CA LEU A 317 -4.07 -10.51 -18.37
C LEU A 317 -5.00 -11.21 -19.35
N ALA A 318 -5.76 -12.19 -18.88
CA ALA A 318 -6.69 -12.95 -19.70
C ALA A 318 -7.84 -12.09 -20.27
N ARG A 319 -8.17 -10.95 -19.65
CA ARG A 319 -9.24 -10.03 -20.11
C ARG A 319 -8.70 -8.95 -21.03
N ALA A 320 -7.45 -8.53 -20.82
CA ALA A 320 -6.82 -7.50 -21.63
C ALA A 320 -6.36 -8.00 -23.00
N ASN A 321 -6.07 -9.31 -23.13
CA ASN A 321 -5.70 -9.97 -24.38
C ASN A 321 -6.69 -11.11 -24.70
N PRO A 322 -7.96 -10.80 -25.02
CA PRO A 322 -9.01 -11.80 -25.20
C PRO A 322 -8.85 -12.68 -26.45
#